data_AF-A0A067U0Y6-F1
#
_entry.id   AF-A0A067U0Y6-F1
#
_cell.length_a   1.000
_cell.length_b   1.000
_cell.length_c   1.000
_cell.angle_alpha   90.00
_cell.angle_beta   90.00
_cell.angle_gamma   90.00
#
_symmetry.space_group_name_H-M   'P 1'
#
loop_
_entity.id
_entity.type
_entity.pdbx_description
1 polymer ?
#
loop_
_entity_poly.entity_id
_entity_poly.type
_entity_poly.pdbx_seq_one_letter_code
_entity_poly.pdbx_strand_id
1 'polypeptide(L)'
;MTDFTLVDPKGWEYDLHSVYSAYIGYFQMYNIPWYDRSWGHLFETFEEFLAFSWPVITVTDAWTGRAHIVTRLNSIGAFLKMIKTRFGETLPQAPNILQVTPFETASRHLRHVADYSSYKKLHSTLPAAVLSALKARVRAGEPKAIKEVWDKKDKTFLAIDFEWNERNEKTVLEWGYAAVRCGHLEALGHWPPVPDTNYRKGHYIVSDYVDKVTNKYSPTYPWQFGESQVIAKAKLPQIIQAVISSLASPNSETAPNDLVLVAHNIHGDLARLEEMKIKLPQNMLVIDTMIYERSLYSNGLRGVMQDPKSDKPRVAGSSLSFENLLYSLTLPSSPLGTPSSASRQPSPQPPVVLPKCTLHNAGNDSFMCLFALQKLLVPKTATPTIAKKTRPTLAANKFNSAPLLSTPMMGFNGASPTIHYTGFTAIATMPPSVSMPSMPRSSSAYDLADEFGQIQLSTSRGNNSGGVQNLTAPTRPGDRTSRHSSNVSAAKGKE
;
A
#
# COMPACT_ATOMS: atom_id res chain seq x y z
N MET A 1 -6.64 38.04 7.84
CA MET A 1 -7.42 36.81 8.05
C MET A 1 -7.69 36.24 6.67
N THR A 2 -7.16 35.06 6.34
CA THR A 2 -7.41 34.43 5.04
C THR A 2 -8.83 33.88 5.03
N ASP A 3 -9.66 34.33 4.07
CA ASP A 3 -11.03 33.84 3.91
C ASP A 3 -11.02 32.32 3.73
N PHE A 4 -11.64 31.63 4.70
CA PHE A 4 -11.78 30.17 4.69
C PHE A 4 -13.09 29.81 4.00
N THR A 5 -13.09 29.86 2.67
CA THR A 5 -14.26 29.49 1.86
C THR A 5 -14.14 28.05 1.38
N LEU A 6 -15.15 27.23 1.67
CA LEU A 6 -15.29 25.87 1.17
C LEU A 6 -16.23 25.86 -0.04
N VAL A 7 -15.87 25.11 -1.08
CA VAL A 7 -16.68 24.96 -2.30
C VAL A 7 -16.84 23.49 -2.68
N ASP A 8 -17.94 23.16 -3.35
CA ASP A 8 -18.13 21.86 -4.00
C ASP A 8 -17.13 21.71 -5.17
N PRO A 9 -16.37 20.60 -5.27
CA PRO A 9 -15.48 20.33 -6.40
C PRO A 9 -16.20 20.24 -7.76
N LYS A 10 -17.50 19.95 -7.79
CA LYS A 10 -18.26 19.84 -9.05
C LYS A 10 -18.21 21.16 -9.82
N GLY A 11 -17.84 21.10 -11.11
CA GLY A 11 -17.67 22.27 -11.99
C GLY A 11 -16.30 22.95 -11.92
N TRP A 12 -15.38 22.43 -11.10
CA TRP A 12 -13.96 22.84 -11.07
C TRP A 12 -13.12 21.85 -11.87
N GLU A 13 -13.11 22.03 -13.19
CA GLU A 13 -12.68 20.99 -14.11
C GLU A 13 -11.53 21.41 -15.01
N TYR A 14 -11.10 22.68 -14.99
CA TYR A 14 -10.08 23.17 -15.91
C TYR A 14 -8.74 23.35 -15.20
N ASP A 15 -7.74 22.58 -15.59
CA ASP A 15 -6.38 22.72 -15.05
C ASP A 15 -5.81 24.11 -15.36
N LEU A 16 -5.45 24.87 -14.32
CA LEU A 16 -5.06 26.27 -14.45
C LEU A 16 -3.81 26.45 -15.32
N HIS A 17 -2.81 25.58 -15.16
CA HIS A 17 -1.60 25.65 -15.97
C HIS A 17 -1.90 25.31 -17.43
N SER A 18 -2.82 24.37 -17.67
CA SER A 18 -3.30 24.04 -19.01
C SER A 18 -4.07 25.19 -19.66
N VAL A 19 -4.78 26.04 -18.92
CA VAL A 19 -5.44 27.23 -19.47
C VAL A 19 -4.38 28.14 -20.10
N TYR A 20 -3.31 28.47 -19.35
CA TYR A 20 -2.21 29.28 -19.87
C TYR A 20 -1.56 28.65 -21.11
N SER A 21 -1.16 27.38 -21.03
CA SER A 21 -0.49 26.72 -22.16
C SER A 21 -1.38 26.60 -23.40
N ALA A 22 -2.70 26.42 -23.22
CA ALA A 22 -3.65 26.38 -24.33
C ALA A 22 -3.72 27.71 -25.08
N TYR A 23 -3.69 28.86 -24.39
CA TYR A 23 -3.64 30.17 -25.04
C TYR A 23 -2.32 30.40 -25.79
N ILE A 24 -1.18 30.08 -25.17
CA ILE A 24 0.12 30.19 -25.85
C ILE A 24 0.14 29.34 -27.13
N GLY A 25 -0.33 28.09 -27.05
CA GLY A 25 -0.46 27.21 -28.22
C GLY A 25 -1.44 27.74 -29.27
N TYR A 26 -2.57 28.31 -28.83
CA TYR A 26 -3.55 28.95 -29.72
C TYR A 26 -2.94 30.12 -30.48
N PHE A 27 -2.17 30.99 -29.82
CA PHE A 27 -1.51 32.11 -30.49
C PHE A 27 -0.50 31.66 -31.53
N GLN A 28 0.28 30.63 -31.22
CA GLN A 28 1.24 30.04 -32.16
C GLN A 28 0.53 29.42 -33.37
N MET A 29 -0.53 28.63 -33.14
CA MET A 29 -1.24 27.92 -34.19
C MET A 29 -1.94 28.86 -35.19
N TYR A 30 -2.46 29.98 -34.72
CA TYR A 30 -3.15 30.98 -35.55
C TYR A 30 -2.28 32.18 -35.92
N ASN A 31 -0.98 32.14 -35.63
CA ASN A 31 -0.02 33.22 -35.88
C ASN A 31 -0.52 34.58 -35.35
N ILE A 32 -1.08 34.59 -34.13
CA ILE A 32 -1.60 35.80 -33.48
C ILE A 32 -0.41 36.52 -32.83
N PRO A 33 -0.10 37.78 -33.20
CA PRO A 33 0.96 38.57 -32.59
C PRO A 33 0.50 39.11 -31.23
N TRP A 34 0.30 38.21 -30.27
CA TRP A 34 -0.22 38.52 -28.94
C TRP A 34 0.68 39.51 -28.17
N TYR A 35 1.98 39.49 -28.43
CA TYR A 35 2.97 40.39 -27.82
C TYR A 35 2.82 41.85 -28.27
N ASP A 36 2.16 42.12 -29.40
CA ASP A 36 1.82 43.48 -29.84
C ASP A 36 0.46 43.94 -29.31
N ARG A 37 -0.28 43.07 -28.60
CA ARG A 37 -1.60 43.39 -28.05
C ARG A 37 -1.47 44.05 -26.69
N SER A 38 -2.41 44.92 -26.36
CA SER A 38 -2.39 45.67 -25.09
C SER A 38 -2.49 44.78 -23.85
N TRP A 39 -3.15 43.62 -23.99
CA TRP A 39 -3.24 42.57 -22.97
C TRP A 39 -2.12 41.53 -23.03
N GLY A 40 -1.20 41.64 -23.99
CA GLY A 40 -0.13 40.67 -24.26
C GLY A 40 0.76 40.38 -23.06
N HIS A 41 1.03 41.40 -22.24
CA HIS A 41 1.83 41.27 -21.01
C HIS A 41 1.31 40.18 -20.04
N LEU A 42 0.00 39.92 -20.01
CA LEU A 42 -0.62 38.85 -19.20
C LEU A 42 -0.21 37.44 -19.64
N PHE A 43 0.44 37.29 -20.79
CA PHE A 43 0.89 36.03 -21.35
C PHE A 43 2.41 35.97 -21.56
N GLU A 44 3.15 37.00 -21.14
CA GLU A 44 4.63 37.00 -21.21
C GLU A 44 5.23 35.84 -20.41
N THR A 45 4.68 35.58 -19.23
CA THR A 45 5.05 34.44 -18.39
C THR A 45 3.82 33.87 -17.71
N PHE A 46 3.95 32.66 -17.16
CA PHE A 46 2.90 32.09 -16.31
C PHE A 46 2.69 32.94 -15.04
N GLU A 47 3.72 33.64 -14.55
CA GLU A 47 3.60 34.52 -13.39
C GLU A 47 2.71 35.73 -13.68
N GLU A 48 2.90 36.39 -14.82
CA GLU A 48 2.04 37.50 -15.26
C GLU A 48 0.60 37.04 -15.50
N PHE A 49 0.42 35.82 -16.00
CA PHE A 49 -0.91 35.23 -16.16
C PHE A 49 -1.64 35.04 -14.83
N LEU A 50 -0.89 34.77 -13.75
CA LEU A 50 -1.47 34.61 -12.42
C LEU A 50 -1.95 35.92 -11.81
N ALA A 51 -1.50 37.09 -12.29
CA ALA A 51 -1.89 38.41 -11.78
C ALA A 51 -3.41 38.67 -11.83
N PHE A 52 -4.16 37.87 -12.60
CA PHE A 52 -5.63 37.86 -12.57
C PHE A 52 -6.24 37.44 -11.22
N SER A 53 -5.46 36.86 -10.29
CA SER A 53 -5.93 36.33 -9.02
C SER A 53 -6.94 35.20 -9.21
N TRP A 54 -6.46 34.10 -9.79
CA TRP A 54 -7.30 32.98 -10.19
C TRP A 54 -7.94 32.30 -8.97
N PRO A 55 -9.28 32.19 -8.93
CA PRO A 55 -9.94 31.32 -7.96
C PRO A 55 -9.66 29.87 -8.36
N VAL A 56 -9.15 29.08 -7.41
CA VAL A 56 -8.73 27.69 -7.62
C VAL A 56 -9.05 26.78 -6.45
N ILE A 57 -9.14 25.49 -6.74
CA ILE A 57 -9.08 24.40 -5.75
C ILE A 57 -8.08 23.32 -6.19
N THR A 58 -7.74 22.41 -5.29
CA THR A 58 -6.97 21.20 -5.62
C THR A 58 -7.90 20.00 -5.71
N VAL A 59 -7.78 19.25 -6.80
CA VAL A 59 -8.53 18.00 -7.04
C VAL A 59 -7.59 16.92 -7.59
N THR A 60 -8.00 15.67 -7.50
CA THR A 60 -7.38 14.53 -8.14
C THR A 60 -8.29 14.07 -9.26
N ASP A 61 -7.76 13.88 -10.46
CA ASP A 61 -8.52 13.37 -11.58
C ASP A 61 -8.89 11.90 -11.35
N ALA A 62 -10.18 11.58 -11.40
CA ALA A 62 -10.73 10.25 -11.15
C ALA A 62 -10.18 9.19 -12.12
N TRP A 63 -9.82 9.61 -13.34
CA TRP A 63 -9.36 8.70 -14.39
C TRP A 63 -7.87 8.41 -14.30
N THR A 64 -7.05 9.46 -14.18
CA THR A 64 -5.59 9.34 -14.19
C THR A 64 -4.98 9.19 -12.80
N GLY A 65 -5.70 9.57 -11.74
CA GLY A 65 -5.19 9.62 -10.37
C GLY A 65 -4.18 10.75 -10.12
N ARG A 66 -3.99 11.68 -11.08
CA ARG A 66 -3.09 12.82 -10.95
C ARG A 66 -3.81 13.98 -10.27
N ALA A 67 -3.11 14.75 -9.44
CA ALA A 67 -3.67 15.94 -8.82
C ALA A 67 -3.40 17.20 -9.66
N HIS A 68 -4.35 18.12 -9.62
CA HIS A 68 -4.44 19.32 -10.43
C HIS A 68 -4.82 20.53 -9.58
N ILE A 69 -4.35 21.71 -9.99
CA ILE A 69 -4.87 22.99 -9.51
C ILE A 69 -5.87 23.46 -10.55
N VAL A 70 -7.15 23.44 -10.21
CA VAL A 70 -8.23 23.64 -11.16
C VAL A 70 -8.97 24.94 -10.91
N THR A 71 -9.48 25.52 -11.99
CA THR A 71 -10.46 26.61 -11.99
C THR A 71 -11.74 26.18 -12.70
N ARG A 72 -12.72 27.07 -12.76
CA ARG A 72 -14.03 26.84 -13.40
C ARG A 72 -14.15 27.63 -14.70
N LEU A 73 -15.03 27.19 -15.59
CA LEU A 73 -15.30 27.86 -16.87
C LEU A 73 -15.70 29.33 -16.67
N ASN A 74 -16.51 29.62 -15.64
CA ASN A 74 -16.93 30.99 -15.32
C ASN A 74 -15.74 31.91 -14.99
N SER A 75 -14.67 31.38 -14.41
CA SER A 75 -13.46 32.16 -14.08
C SER A 75 -12.64 32.46 -15.33
N ILE A 76 -12.57 31.50 -16.27
CA ILE A 76 -11.99 31.72 -17.60
C ILE A 76 -12.80 32.80 -18.35
N GLY A 77 -14.14 32.71 -18.30
CA GLY A 77 -15.02 33.74 -18.87
C GLY A 77 -14.85 35.12 -18.22
N ALA A 78 -14.61 35.17 -16.91
CA ALA A 78 -14.32 36.41 -16.19
C ALA A 78 -12.97 37.02 -16.61
N PHE A 79 -11.93 36.21 -16.83
CA PHE A 79 -10.65 36.63 -17.37
C PHE A 79 -10.81 37.22 -18.78
N LEU A 80 -11.53 36.55 -19.66
CA LEU A 80 -11.83 37.05 -21.01
C LEU A 80 -12.64 38.35 -20.99
N LYS A 81 -13.63 38.45 -20.09
CA LYS A 81 -14.42 39.68 -19.89
C LYS A 81 -13.54 40.82 -19.36
N MET A 82 -12.60 40.53 -18.47
CA MET A 82 -11.63 41.51 -17.98
C MET A 82 -10.79 42.05 -19.14
N ILE A 83 -10.31 41.19 -20.05
CA ILE A 83 -9.57 41.63 -21.23
C ILE A 83 -10.42 42.60 -22.07
N LYS A 84 -11.65 42.21 -22.38
CA LYS A 84 -12.59 43.03 -23.16
C LYS A 84 -12.87 44.40 -22.53
N THR A 85 -13.08 44.43 -21.22
CA THR A 85 -13.48 45.65 -20.52
C THR A 85 -12.31 46.59 -20.22
N ARG A 86 -11.13 46.06 -19.89
CA ARG A 86 -9.96 46.89 -19.55
C ARG A 86 -9.15 47.34 -20.77
N PHE A 87 -9.10 46.52 -21.81
CA PHE A 87 -8.25 46.77 -22.98
C PHE A 87 -9.05 47.09 -24.26
N GLY A 88 -10.37 46.92 -24.25
CA GLY A 88 -11.21 47.15 -25.43
C GLY A 88 -11.04 46.10 -26.53
N GLU A 89 -10.27 45.04 -26.29
CA GLU A 89 -9.98 43.97 -27.25
C GLU A 89 -10.70 42.66 -26.88
N THR A 90 -11.10 41.86 -27.85
CA THR A 90 -11.71 40.55 -27.60
C THR A 90 -10.70 39.42 -27.78
N LEU A 91 -10.62 38.53 -26.80
CA LEU A 91 -9.86 37.29 -26.89
C LEU A 91 -10.84 36.09 -26.89
N PRO A 92 -10.84 35.22 -27.93
CA PRO A 92 -11.69 34.03 -27.94
C PRO A 92 -11.17 33.00 -26.93
N GLN A 93 -12.04 32.11 -26.47
CA GLN A 93 -11.62 31.00 -25.60
C GLN A 93 -10.70 30.04 -26.37
N ALA A 94 -9.52 29.75 -25.81
CA ALA A 94 -8.60 28.80 -26.41
C ALA A 94 -9.20 27.36 -26.42
N PRO A 95 -9.00 26.59 -27.51
CA PRO A 95 -9.33 25.17 -27.54
C PRO A 95 -8.31 24.36 -26.70
N ASN A 96 -8.58 23.06 -26.52
CA ASN A 96 -7.64 22.09 -25.93
C ASN A 96 -7.16 22.39 -24.49
N ILE A 97 -7.99 23.07 -23.69
CA ILE A 97 -7.75 23.17 -22.25
C ILE A 97 -8.00 21.80 -21.62
N LEU A 98 -7.04 21.28 -20.84
CA LEU A 98 -7.18 20.02 -20.12
C LEU A 98 -8.36 20.11 -19.15
N GLN A 99 -9.35 19.27 -19.40
CA GLN A 99 -10.48 19.05 -18.51
C GLN A 99 -10.23 17.81 -17.65
N VAL A 100 -10.45 17.93 -16.36
CA VAL A 100 -10.27 16.85 -15.37
C VAL A 100 -11.62 16.51 -14.74
N THR A 101 -11.77 15.26 -14.28
CA THR A 101 -12.96 14.83 -13.53
C THR A 101 -12.59 14.74 -12.05
N PRO A 102 -13.06 15.63 -11.17
CA PRO A 102 -12.73 15.56 -9.75
C PRO A 102 -13.14 14.21 -9.12
N PHE A 103 -12.20 13.53 -8.49
CA PHE A 103 -12.45 12.34 -7.66
C PHE A 103 -13.14 12.73 -6.34
N GLU A 104 -12.80 13.91 -5.82
CA GLU A 104 -13.24 14.38 -4.53
C GLU A 104 -14.74 14.69 -4.50
N THR A 105 -15.44 14.13 -3.53
CA THR A 105 -16.86 14.42 -3.26
C THR A 105 -17.06 15.40 -2.09
N ALA A 106 -16.04 15.59 -1.26
CA ALA A 106 -16.08 16.52 -0.13
C ALA A 106 -15.67 17.93 -0.55
N SER A 107 -16.20 18.95 0.13
CA SER A 107 -15.88 20.35 -0.12
C SER A 107 -14.37 20.64 0.00
N ARG A 108 -13.87 21.56 -0.85
CA ARG A 108 -12.46 21.94 -0.93
C ARG A 108 -12.25 23.42 -0.64
N HIS A 109 -11.09 23.76 -0.10
CA HIS A 109 -10.73 25.14 0.17
C HIS A 109 -10.54 25.91 -1.15
N LEU A 110 -11.37 26.93 -1.33
CA LEU A 110 -11.18 27.93 -2.37
C LEU A 110 -9.98 28.80 -2.01
N ARG A 111 -9.06 28.94 -2.95
CA ARG A 111 -7.91 29.85 -2.85
C ARG A 111 -7.92 30.81 -4.02
N HIS A 112 -7.33 31.97 -3.84
CA HIS A 112 -7.02 32.88 -4.94
C HIS A 112 -5.51 32.89 -5.12
N VAL A 113 -5.05 32.57 -6.34
CA VAL A 113 -3.63 32.52 -6.70
C VAL A 113 -3.34 33.71 -7.62
N ALA A 114 -2.61 34.67 -7.08
CA ALA A 114 -2.29 35.93 -7.76
C ALA A 114 -0.83 36.04 -8.20
N ASP A 115 0.01 35.07 -7.82
CA ASP A 115 1.46 35.14 -7.99
C ASP A 115 2.09 33.74 -8.04
N TYR A 116 3.33 33.64 -8.52
CA TYR A 116 4.02 32.36 -8.66
C TYR A 116 4.38 31.70 -7.31
N SER A 117 4.60 32.47 -6.25
CA SER A 117 4.94 31.95 -4.92
C SER A 117 3.75 31.22 -4.29
N SER A 118 2.55 31.80 -4.36
CA SER A 118 1.31 31.19 -3.90
C SER A 118 0.95 29.96 -4.74
N TYR A 119 1.14 30.02 -6.06
CA TYR A 119 0.98 28.84 -6.94
C TYR A 119 1.94 27.71 -6.54
N LYS A 120 3.23 28.00 -6.39
CA LYS A 120 4.26 27.01 -6.03
C LYS A 120 3.98 26.35 -4.68
N LYS A 121 3.52 27.13 -3.68
CA LYS A 121 3.07 26.60 -2.39
C LYS A 121 1.91 25.62 -2.57
N LEU A 122 0.88 26.00 -3.33
CA LEU A 122 -0.25 25.11 -3.60
C LEU A 122 0.17 23.85 -4.37
N HIS A 123 1.01 24.00 -5.39
CA HIS A 123 1.53 22.91 -6.21
C HIS A 123 2.32 21.89 -5.37
N SER A 124 3.07 22.35 -4.37
CA SER A 124 3.81 21.44 -3.47
C SER A 124 2.91 20.50 -2.65
N THR A 125 1.61 20.80 -2.54
CA THR A 125 0.62 19.96 -1.83
C THR A 125 -0.01 18.87 -2.70
N LEU A 126 0.19 18.91 -4.03
CA LEU A 126 -0.43 17.95 -4.95
C LEU A 126 -0.10 16.49 -4.64
N PRO A 127 1.15 16.10 -4.28
CA PRO A 127 1.45 14.72 -3.90
C PRO A 127 0.64 14.21 -2.70
N ALA A 128 0.36 15.08 -1.71
CA ALA A 128 -0.47 14.72 -0.57
C ALA A 128 -1.94 14.51 -0.97
N ALA A 129 -2.46 15.30 -1.91
CA ALA A 129 -3.78 15.08 -2.50
C ALA A 129 -3.86 13.73 -3.23
N VAL A 130 -2.85 13.40 -4.04
CA VAL A 130 -2.73 12.10 -4.72
C VAL A 130 -2.75 10.95 -3.72
N LEU A 131 -1.94 11.02 -2.65
CA LEU A 131 -1.90 9.99 -1.62
C LEU A 131 -3.27 9.84 -0.93
N SER A 132 -3.92 10.95 -0.57
CA SER A 132 -5.24 10.92 0.05
C SER A 132 -6.29 10.27 -0.86
N ALA A 133 -6.29 10.60 -2.15
CA ALA A 133 -7.18 10.00 -3.13
C ALA A 133 -6.89 8.50 -3.31
N LEU A 134 -5.62 8.11 -3.43
CA LEU A 134 -5.21 6.70 -3.54
C LEU A 134 -5.69 5.89 -2.33
N LYS A 135 -5.50 6.40 -1.11
CA LYS A 135 -5.99 5.74 0.11
C LYS A 135 -7.50 5.52 0.08
N ALA A 136 -8.27 6.52 -0.34
CA ALA A 136 -9.72 6.42 -0.44
C ALA A 136 -10.15 5.39 -1.49
N ARG A 137 -9.54 5.41 -2.68
CA ARG A 137 -9.81 4.47 -3.79
C ARG A 137 -9.48 3.02 -3.42
N VAL A 138 -8.31 2.79 -2.82
CA VAL A 138 -7.90 1.47 -2.35
C VAL A 138 -8.83 0.96 -1.24
N ARG A 139 -9.18 1.81 -0.27
CA ARG A 139 -10.12 1.46 0.81
C ARG A 139 -11.54 1.16 0.28
N ALA A 140 -11.95 1.82 -0.80
CA ALA A 140 -13.22 1.56 -1.46
C ALA A 140 -13.23 0.29 -2.32
N GLY A 141 -12.09 -0.42 -2.42
CA GLY A 141 -11.97 -1.63 -3.22
C GLY A 141 -11.92 -1.35 -4.72
N GLU A 142 -11.47 -0.17 -5.17
CA GLU A 142 -11.45 0.15 -6.58
C GLU A 142 -10.46 -0.74 -7.35
N PRO A 143 -10.89 -1.48 -8.40
CA PRO A 143 -10.05 -2.48 -9.02
C PRO A 143 -8.79 -1.93 -9.70
N LYS A 144 -8.92 -0.81 -10.40
CA LYS A 144 -7.79 -0.18 -11.08
C LYS A 144 -6.71 0.26 -10.08
N ALA A 145 -7.11 0.95 -9.00
CA ALA A 145 -6.19 1.42 -7.97
C ALA A 145 -5.45 0.28 -7.26
N ILE A 146 -6.17 -0.78 -6.86
CA ILE A 146 -5.55 -1.95 -6.20
C ILE A 146 -4.60 -2.68 -7.15
N LYS A 147 -5.00 -2.85 -8.42
CA LYS A 147 -4.15 -3.47 -9.43
C LYS A 147 -2.87 -2.66 -9.68
N GLU A 148 -2.97 -1.33 -9.80
CA GLU A 148 -1.80 -0.47 -9.94
C GLU A 148 -0.83 -0.57 -8.76
N VAL A 149 -1.34 -0.68 -7.52
CA VAL A 149 -0.51 -0.88 -6.32
C VAL A 149 0.23 -2.22 -6.38
N TRP A 150 -0.45 -3.30 -6.81
CA TRP A 150 0.16 -4.62 -6.97
C TRP A 150 1.19 -4.66 -8.11
N ASP A 151 0.85 -4.08 -9.26
CA ASP A 151 1.66 -4.10 -10.47
C ASP A 151 2.96 -3.29 -10.36
N LYS A 152 3.05 -2.34 -9.41
CA LYS A 152 4.31 -1.65 -9.10
C LYS A 152 5.36 -2.58 -8.53
N LYS A 153 4.94 -3.69 -7.91
CA LYS A 153 5.79 -4.71 -7.30
C LYS A 153 6.80 -4.16 -6.29
N ASP A 154 6.59 -2.97 -5.75
CA ASP A 154 7.49 -2.29 -4.82
C ASP A 154 6.99 -2.35 -3.37
N LYS A 155 5.82 -2.96 -3.14
CA LYS A 155 5.15 -3.05 -1.84
C LYS A 155 5.37 -4.36 -1.11
N THR A 156 5.10 -4.33 0.17
CA THR A 156 4.95 -5.49 1.05
C THR A 156 3.49 -5.60 1.45
N PHE A 157 2.83 -6.68 1.07
CA PHE A 157 1.45 -6.94 1.47
C PHE A 157 1.47 -7.82 2.72
N LEU A 158 0.78 -7.40 3.77
CA LEU A 158 0.64 -8.11 5.04
C LEU A 158 -0.84 -8.41 5.27
N ALA A 159 -1.24 -9.66 5.09
CA ALA A 159 -2.53 -10.15 5.55
C ALA A 159 -2.48 -10.48 7.04
N ILE A 160 -3.51 -10.07 7.76
CA ILE A 160 -3.71 -10.42 9.17
C ILE A 160 -5.13 -10.91 9.40
N ASP A 161 -5.31 -11.60 10.52
CA ASP A 161 -6.59 -12.03 11.05
C ASP A 161 -6.46 -12.25 12.56
N PHE A 162 -7.53 -11.98 13.29
CA PHE A 162 -7.65 -12.26 14.72
C PHE A 162 -8.80 -13.22 14.99
N GLU A 163 -8.56 -14.16 15.90
CA GLU A 163 -9.64 -14.92 16.53
C GLU A 163 -9.83 -14.42 17.97
N TRP A 164 -11.08 -14.23 18.37
CA TRP A 164 -11.44 -13.72 19.69
C TRP A 164 -12.61 -14.48 20.30
N ASN A 165 -12.81 -14.34 21.61
CA ASN A 165 -13.92 -14.99 22.32
C ASN A 165 -15.28 -14.48 21.80
N GLU A 166 -16.14 -15.39 21.35
CA GLU A 166 -17.50 -15.09 20.84
C GLU A 166 -18.40 -14.43 21.89
N ARG A 167 -18.11 -14.62 23.18
CA ARG A 167 -18.84 -14.00 24.30
C ARG A 167 -18.22 -12.68 24.76
N ASN A 168 -16.97 -12.41 24.37
CA ASN A 168 -16.24 -11.22 24.76
C ASN A 168 -15.15 -10.88 23.72
N GLU A 169 -15.51 -10.05 22.75
CA GLU A 169 -14.66 -9.68 21.60
C GLU A 169 -13.32 -9.01 22.00
N LYS A 170 -13.20 -8.51 23.24
CA LYS A 170 -11.95 -7.95 23.78
C LYS A 170 -10.91 -9.02 24.13
N THR A 171 -11.32 -10.28 24.17
CA THR A 171 -10.45 -11.42 24.51
C THR A 171 -9.92 -12.04 23.24
N VAL A 172 -8.78 -11.53 22.75
CA VAL A 172 -8.06 -12.11 21.61
C VAL A 172 -7.45 -13.45 22.02
N LEU A 173 -7.73 -14.48 21.24
CA LEU A 173 -7.30 -15.86 21.45
C LEU A 173 -6.13 -16.21 20.54
N GLU A 174 -6.17 -15.76 19.29
CA GLU A 174 -5.15 -16.06 18.29
C GLU A 174 -4.89 -14.83 17.41
N TRP A 175 -3.69 -14.79 16.83
CA TRP A 175 -3.33 -13.84 15.79
C TRP A 175 -2.53 -14.54 14.70
N GLY A 176 -2.96 -14.36 13.46
CA GLY A 176 -2.28 -14.85 12.28
C GLY A 176 -1.74 -13.72 11.43
N TYR A 177 -0.70 -14.03 10.66
CA TYR A 177 -0.30 -13.17 9.56
C TYR A 177 0.32 -13.95 8.41
N ALA A 178 0.22 -13.38 7.21
CA ALA A 178 1.00 -13.76 6.05
C ALA A 178 1.50 -12.50 5.34
N ALA A 179 2.75 -12.51 4.87
CA ALA A 179 3.36 -11.36 4.22
C ALA A 179 4.13 -11.74 2.96
N VAL A 180 4.05 -10.91 1.93
CA VAL A 180 4.83 -11.04 0.70
C VAL A 180 5.54 -9.72 0.40
N ARG A 181 6.87 -9.77 0.25
CA ARG A 181 7.72 -8.61 -0.05
C ARG A 181 7.97 -8.55 -1.55
N CYS A 182 7.10 -7.87 -2.29
CA CYS A 182 7.12 -7.87 -3.76
C CYS A 182 8.43 -7.31 -4.32
N GLY A 183 8.95 -6.22 -3.74
CA GLY A 183 10.18 -5.58 -4.25
C GLY A 183 11.39 -6.51 -4.21
N HIS A 184 11.50 -7.32 -3.17
CA HIS A 184 12.56 -8.32 -3.05
C HIS A 184 12.39 -9.46 -4.06
N LEU A 185 11.16 -9.95 -4.26
CA LEU A 185 10.89 -11.03 -5.19
C LEU A 185 11.10 -10.61 -6.65
N GLU A 186 10.70 -9.39 -7.01
CA GLU A 186 10.94 -8.83 -8.35
C GLU A 186 12.43 -8.70 -8.63
N ALA A 187 13.23 -8.23 -7.65
CA ALA A 187 14.68 -8.15 -7.79
C ALA A 187 15.35 -9.52 -8.01
N LEU A 188 14.73 -10.60 -7.53
CA LEU A 188 15.18 -11.99 -7.73
C LEU A 188 14.59 -12.65 -8.98
N GLY A 189 13.71 -11.97 -9.74
CA GLY A 189 13.02 -12.55 -10.89
C GLY A 189 11.96 -13.59 -10.52
N HIS A 190 11.49 -13.61 -9.27
CA HIS A 190 10.46 -14.51 -8.78
C HIS A 190 9.08 -13.85 -8.89
N TRP A 191 8.54 -13.80 -10.11
CA TRP A 191 7.21 -13.25 -10.37
C TRP A 191 6.36 -14.16 -11.28
N PRO A 192 5.08 -14.45 -10.93
CA PRO A 192 4.38 -14.03 -9.71
C PRO A 192 4.89 -14.79 -8.46
N PRO A 193 4.64 -14.27 -7.25
CA PRO A 193 4.99 -14.96 -6.01
C PRO A 193 4.30 -16.33 -5.92
N VAL A 194 5.01 -17.34 -5.43
CA VAL A 194 4.47 -18.67 -5.11
C VAL A 194 4.15 -18.69 -3.61
N PRO A 195 2.87 -18.85 -3.21
CA PRO A 195 2.47 -18.71 -1.80
C PRO A 195 3.29 -19.57 -0.82
N ASP A 196 3.54 -20.83 -1.16
CA ASP A 196 4.21 -21.77 -0.27
C ASP A 196 5.66 -21.39 0.07
N THR A 197 6.38 -20.82 -0.91
CA THR A 197 7.82 -20.54 -0.81
C THR A 197 8.13 -19.06 -0.59
N ASN A 198 7.24 -18.16 -1.01
CA ASN A 198 7.50 -16.72 -0.99
C ASN A 198 6.74 -15.97 0.10
N TYR A 199 5.70 -16.55 0.69
CA TYR A 199 5.01 -15.93 1.81
C TYR A 199 5.76 -16.21 3.11
N ARG A 200 6.04 -15.14 3.86
CA ARG A 200 6.35 -15.25 5.30
C ARG A 200 5.04 -15.40 6.04
N LYS A 201 5.00 -16.24 7.07
CA LYS A 201 3.75 -16.59 7.76
C LYS A 201 4.03 -16.88 9.22
N GLY A 202 3.05 -16.61 10.07
CA GLY A 202 3.13 -16.93 11.48
C GLY A 202 1.76 -17.00 12.11
N HIS A 203 1.70 -17.75 13.21
CA HIS A 203 0.47 -18.01 13.94
C HIS A 203 0.79 -18.05 15.44
N TYR A 204 0.11 -17.19 16.20
CA TYR A 204 0.31 -17.04 17.64
C TYR A 204 -0.97 -17.35 18.40
N ILE A 205 -0.85 -18.16 19.46
CA ILE A 205 -1.95 -18.54 20.35
C ILE A 205 -1.69 -17.92 21.73
N VAL A 206 -2.70 -17.28 22.32
CA VAL A 206 -2.60 -16.65 23.63
C VAL A 206 -2.76 -17.68 24.75
N SER A 207 -1.66 -18.02 25.41
CA SER A 207 -1.58 -19.06 26.45
C SER A 207 -2.57 -18.90 27.60
N ASP A 208 -2.90 -17.65 27.92
CA ASP A 208 -3.77 -17.30 29.05
C ASP A 208 -5.19 -17.87 28.89
N TYR A 209 -5.61 -18.11 27.65
CA TYR A 209 -6.98 -18.50 27.28
C TYR A 209 -7.10 -19.91 26.72
N VAL A 210 -5.97 -20.56 26.41
CA VAL A 210 -5.93 -21.97 26.01
C VAL A 210 -6.62 -22.80 27.08
N ASP A 211 -7.52 -23.69 26.64
CA ASP A 211 -8.37 -24.57 27.45
C ASP A 211 -9.38 -23.88 28.39
N LYS A 212 -9.44 -22.54 28.41
CA LYS A 212 -10.37 -21.77 29.27
C LYS A 212 -11.52 -21.14 28.51
N VAL A 213 -11.30 -20.83 27.23
CA VAL A 213 -12.31 -20.26 26.35
C VAL A 213 -12.64 -21.27 25.27
N THR A 214 -13.94 -21.52 25.09
CA THR A 214 -14.44 -22.40 24.03
C THR A 214 -15.42 -21.60 23.18
N ASN A 215 -15.00 -21.31 21.95
CA ASN A 215 -15.86 -20.75 20.92
C ASN A 215 -16.61 -21.88 20.20
N LYS A 216 -17.73 -21.56 19.55
CA LYS A 216 -18.42 -22.49 18.65
C LYS A 216 -17.49 -22.96 17.53
N TYR A 217 -16.68 -22.06 17.00
CA TYR A 217 -15.59 -22.35 16.06
C TYR A 217 -14.26 -22.22 16.81
N SER A 218 -13.55 -23.33 17.03
CA SER A 218 -12.30 -23.34 17.82
C SER A 218 -11.15 -24.17 17.20
N PRO A 219 -10.75 -23.99 15.93
CA PRO A 219 -9.50 -24.58 15.49
C PRO A 219 -8.31 -23.70 15.90
N THR A 220 -7.95 -23.76 17.19
CA THR A 220 -6.56 -23.51 17.65
C THR A 220 -5.57 -24.44 16.95
N TYR A 221 -6.09 -25.52 16.36
CA TYR A 221 -5.40 -26.54 15.60
C TYR A 221 -6.31 -27.14 14.51
N PRO A 222 -5.77 -27.50 13.32
CA PRO A 222 -4.38 -27.37 12.90
C PRO A 222 -4.08 -26.04 12.18
N TRP A 223 -3.01 -25.37 12.58
CA TRP A 223 -2.27 -24.45 11.70
C TRP A 223 -1.55 -25.29 10.64
N GLN A 224 -1.93 -25.15 9.38
CA GLN A 224 -1.54 -26.09 8.32
C GLN A 224 -0.33 -25.64 7.51
N PHE A 225 0.15 -24.42 7.74
CA PHE A 225 1.28 -23.86 7.02
C PHE A 225 2.53 -23.66 7.90
N GLY A 226 2.57 -24.23 9.10
CA GLY A 226 3.75 -24.20 9.98
C GLY A 226 3.49 -24.71 11.39
N GLU A 227 4.22 -24.14 12.36
CA GLU A 227 4.02 -24.38 13.79
C GLU A 227 3.44 -23.14 14.48
N SER A 228 2.48 -23.37 15.39
CA SER A 228 1.90 -22.32 16.22
C SER A 228 2.85 -21.94 17.34
N GLN A 229 2.96 -20.66 17.64
CA GLN A 229 3.70 -20.16 18.80
C GLN A 229 2.73 -19.81 19.93
N VAL A 230 2.92 -20.40 21.11
CA VAL A 230 2.10 -20.13 22.29
C VAL A 230 2.76 -19.02 23.11
N ILE A 231 2.06 -17.91 23.33
CA ILE A 231 2.62 -16.70 23.95
C ILE A 231 1.72 -16.17 25.07
N ALA A 232 2.31 -15.52 26.06
CA ALA A 232 1.55 -14.79 27.08
C ALA A 232 0.80 -13.61 26.46
N LYS A 233 -0.42 -13.33 26.93
CA LYS A 233 -1.26 -12.19 26.47
C LYS A 233 -0.50 -10.87 26.44
N ALA A 234 0.31 -10.61 27.48
CA ALA A 234 1.07 -9.38 27.60
C ALA A 234 2.10 -9.15 26.48
N LYS A 235 2.52 -10.21 25.78
CA LYS A 235 3.50 -10.15 24.68
C LYS A 235 2.87 -9.92 23.31
N LEU A 236 1.58 -10.21 23.15
CA LEU A 236 0.92 -10.14 21.84
C LEU A 236 1.03 -8.74 21.19
N PRO A 237 0.73 -7.61 21.87
CA PRO A 237 0.87 -6.29 21.26
C PRO A 237 2.31 -5.97 20.83
N GLN A 238 3.30 -6.39 21.61
CA GLN A 238 4.72 -6.20 21.32
C GLN A 238 5.12 -6.96 20.04
N ILE A 239 4.66 -8.20 19.90
CA ILE A 239 4.95 -9.05 18.74
C ILE A 239 4.32 -8.46 17.47
N ILE A 240 3.03 -8.08 17.52
CA ILE A 240 2.35 -7.49 16.37
C ILE A 240 3.04 -6.20 15.94
N GLN A 241 3.36 -5.31 16.88
CA GLN A 241 4.06 -4.06 16.60
C GLN A 241 5.45 -4.32 15.98
N ALA A 242 6.18 -5.33 16.44
CA ALA A 242 7.48 -5.72 15.88
C ALA A 242 7.34 -6.20 14.43
N VAL A 243 6.37 -7.08 14.13
CA VAL A 243 6.11 -7.55 12.76
C VAL A 243 5.76 -6.37 11.84
N ILE A 244 4.79 -5.54 12.22
CA ILE A 244 4.36 -4.39 11.40
C ILE A 244 5.51 -3.40 11.17
N SER A 245 6.25 -3.04 12.22
CA SER A 245 7.36 -2.08 12.11
C SER A 245 8.55 -2.62 11.29
N SER A 246 8.75 -3.94 11.27
CA SER A 246 9.79 -4.57 10.43
C SER A 246 9.48 -4.58 8.93
N LEU A 247 8.22 -4.29 8.55
CA LEU A 247 7.74 -4.30 7.16
C LEU A 247 7.36 -2.90 6.66
N ALA A 248 7.07 -1.96 7.57
CA ALA A 248 6.69 -0.60 7.24
C ALA A 248 7.90 0.30 6.94
N SER A 249 7.72 1.21 5.98
CA SER A 249 8.62 2.35 5.79
C SER A 249 8.23 3.52 6.70
N PRO A 250 9.07 4.55 6.86
CA PRO A 250 8.72 5.75 7.62
C PRO A 250 7.43 6.43 7.13
N ASN A 251 6.73 7.11 8.04
CA ASN A 251 5.56 7.92 7.69
C ASN A 251 5.93 9.05 6.71
N SER A 252 5.06 9.29 5.73
CA SER A 252 5.18 10.39 4.77
C SER A 252 3.81 10.98 4.46
N GLU A 253 3.73 12.30 4.26
CA GLU A 253 2.49 12.97 3.86
C GLU A 253 2.25 12.90 2.34
N THR A 254 3.27 12.52 1.57
CA THR A 254 3.28 12.63 0.10
C THR A 254 3.49 11.31 -0.62
N ALA A 255 3.88 10.25 0.09
CA ALA A 255 4.13 8.93 -0.48
C ALA A 255 3.40 7.83 0.32
N PRO A 256 2.84 6.81 -0.35
CA PRO A 256 2.25 5.66 0.34
C PRO A 256 3.35 4.85 1.03
N ASN A 257 3.01 4.25 2.18
CA ASN A 257 3.91 3.34 2.87
C ASN A 257 4.30 2.16 1.97
N ASP A 258 5.43 1.51 2.27
CA ASP A 258 5.79 0.27 1.58
C ASP A 258 4.96 -0.91 2.07
N LEU A 259 4.41 -0.82 3.28
CA LEU A 259 3.44 -1.76 3.81
C LEU A 259 2.03 -1.46 3.29
N VAL A 260 1.34 -2.53 2.86
CA VAL A 260 -0.09 -2.57 2.55
C VAL A 260 -0.73 -3.60 3.47
N LEU A 261 -1.70 -3.16 4.28
CA LEU A 261 -2.44 -4.07 5.16
C LEU A 261 -3.59 -4.72 4.38
N VAL A 262 -3.75 -6.03 4.56
CA VAL A 262 -4.78 -6.84 3.91
C VAL A 262 -5.55 -7.59 4.99
N ALA A 263 -6.87 -7.67 4.85
CA ALA A 263 -7.69 -8.61 5.61
C ALA A 263 -9.01 -8.87 4.86
N HIS A 264 -9.87 -9.71 5.42
CA HIS A 264 -11.21 -9.94 4.90
C HIS A 264 -12.23 -9.42 5.92
N ASN A 265 -13.04 -8.42 5.55
CA ASN A 265 -13.91 -7.71 6.51
C ASN A 265 -13.11 -7.07 7.67
N ILE A 266 -12.14 -6.24 7.29
CA ILE A 266 -11.03 -5.77 8.14
C ILE A 266 -11.42 -4.93 9.36
N HIS A 267 -12.68 -4.54 9.48
CA HIS A 267 -13.14 -3.64 10.54
C HIS A 267 -12.85 -4.19 11.95
N GLY A 268 -13.08 -5.50 12.15
CA GLY A 268 -12.79 -6.18 13.42
C GLY A 268 -11.31 -6.12 13.77
N ASP A 269 -10.44 -6.44 12.81
CA ASP A 269 -8.98 -6.46 12.99
C ASP A 269 -8.43 -5.08 13.36
N LEU A 270 -8.89 -4.02 12.67
CA LEU A 270 -8.46 -2.65 12.98
C LEU A 270 -8.86 -2.24 14.39
N ALA A 271 -10.06 -2.59 14.84
CA ALA A 271 -10.50 -2.32 16.20
C ALA A 271 -9.62 -3.06 17.23
N ARG A 272 -9.23 -4.33 16.96
CA ARG A 272 -8.32 -5.08 17.84
C ARG A 272 -6.93 -4.42 17.92
N LEU A 273 -6.39 -3.97 16.78
CA LEU A 273 -5.12 -3.25 16.72
C LEU A 273 -5.17 -1.94 17.54
N GLU A 274 -6.24 -1.17 17.41
CA GLU A 274 -6.46 0.07 18.15
C GLU A 274 -6.58 -0.19 19.67
N GLU A 275 -7.37 -1.17 20.09
CA GLU A 275 -7.52 -1.54 21.50
C GLU A 275 -6.19 -1.97 22.14
N MET A 276 -5.34 -2.66 21.38
CA MET A 276 -3.98 -3.04 21.81
C MET A 276 -2.97 -1.89 21.71
N LYS A 277 -3.39 -0.69 21.29
CA LYS A 277 -2.55 0.51 21.10
C LYS A 277 -1.41 0.30 20.10
N ILE A 278 -1.63 -0.56 19.12
CA ILE A 278 -0.67 -0.80 18.04
C ILE A 278 -0.73 0.38 17.06
N LYS A 279 0.41 0.99 16.80
CA LYS A 279 0.51 2.17 15.93
C LYS A 279 0.69 1.73 14.50
N LEU A 280 -0.28 2.06 13.66
CA LEU A 280 -0.22 1.88 12.21
C LEU A 280 0.34 3.15 11.53
N PRO A 281 1.16 3.02 10.47
CA PRO A 281 1.60 4.17 9.68
C PRO A 281 0.40 4.92 9.07
N GLN A 282 0.41 6.25 9.14
CA GLN A 282 -0.70 7.08 8.66
C GLN A 282 -0.85 7.04 7.13
N ASN A 283 0.24 6.77 6.41
CA ASN A 283 0.28 6.64 4.95
C ASN A 283 0.14 5.20 4.45
N MET A 284 -0.20 4.25 5.34
CA MET A 284 -0.43 2.86 4.96
C MET A 284 -1.70 2.72 4.12
N LEU A 285 -1.62 1.89 3.08
CA LEU A 285 -2.79 1.48 2.29
C LEU A 285 -3.45 0.27 2.96
N VAL A 286 -4.77 0.18 2.86
CA VAL A 286 -5.57 -0.88 3.50
C VAL A 286 -6.51 -1.48 2.47
N ILE A 287 -6.34 -2.77 2.18
CA ILE A 287 -7.17 -3.54 1.25
C ILE A 287 -8.06 -4.49 2.06
N ASP A 288 -9.37 -4.31 1.95
CA ASP A 288 -10.34 -5.29 2.39
C ASP A 288 -10.72 -6.19 1.21
N THR A 289 -10.35 -7.47 1.28
CA THR A 289 -10.61 -8.43 0.19
C THR A 289 -12.10 -8.66 -0.05
N MET A 290 -12.96 -8.50 0.96
CA MET A 290 -14.43 -8.58 0.81
C MET A 290 -14.94 -7.42 -0.06
N ILE A 291 -14.49 -6.19 0.25
CA ILE A 291 -14.89 -4.98 -0.49
C ILE A 291 -14.33 -5.01 -1.91
N TYR A 292 -13.05 -5.36 -2.06
CA TYR A 292 -12.41 -5.47 -3.36
C TYR A 292 -13.10 -6.51 -4.24
N GLU A 293 -13.41 -7.69 -3.70
CA GLU A 293 -14.11 -8.72 -4.44
C GLU A 293 -15.50 -8.30 -4.89
N ARG A 294 -16.29 -7.70 -3.98
CA ARG A 294 -17.61 -7.16 -4.31
C ARG A 294 -17.50 -6.14 -5.45
N SER A 295 -16.49 -5.28 -5.41
CA SER A 295 -16.23 -4.30 -6.46
C SER A 295 -15.89 -4.96 -7.79
N LEU A 296 -15.02 -5.98 -7.81
CA LEU A 296 -14.75 -6.76 -9.02
C LEU A 296 -16.03 -7.38 -9.59
N TYR A 297 -16.89 -7.95 -8.74
CA TYR A 297 -18.15 -8.54 -9.17
C TYR A 297 -19.13 -7.50 -9.74
N SER A 298 -19.34 -6.38 -9.04
CA SER A 298 -20.21 -5.29 -9.52
C SER A 298 -19.73 -4.66 -10.82
N ASN A 299 -18.42 -4.68 -11.10
CA ASN A 299 -17.84 -4.24 -12.37
C ASN A 299 -17.83 -5.34 -13.46
N GLY A 300 -18.43 -6.51 -13.19
CA GLY A 300 -18.47 -7.63 -14.14
C GLY A 300 -17.14 -8.38 -14.31
N LEU A 301 -16.10 -8.02 -13.57
CA LEU A 301 -14.75 -8.59 -13.69
C LEU A 301 -14.63 -10.01 -13.09
N ARG A 302 -15.63 -10.46 -12.33
CA ARG A 302 -15.74 -11.85 -11.85
C ARG A 302 -16.67 -12.74 -12.70
N GLY A 303 -17.34 -12.17 -13.71
CA GLY A 303 -18.36 -12.87 -14.50
C GLY A 303 -19.63 -13.18 -13.70
N VAL A 304 -20.51 -14.00 -14.28
CA VAL A 304 -21.70 -14.49 -13.58
C VAL A 304 -21.27 -15.52 -12.55
N MET A 305 -21.69 -15.32 -11.30
CA MET A 305 -21.37 -16.20 -10.18
C MET A 305 -22.66 -16.73 -9.58
N GLN A 306 -22.67 -17.99 -9.15
CA GLN A 306 -23.70 -18.52 -8.26
C GLN A 306 -23.35 -18.18 -6.82
N ASP A 307 -24.37 -17.91 -6.01
CA ASP A 307 -24.24 -17.79 -4.56
C ASP A 307 -24.03 -19.21 -3.98
N PRO A 308 -22.90 -19.48 -3.32
CA PRO A 308 -22.60 -20.80 -2.77
C PRO A 308 -23.64 -21.32 -1.77
N LYS A 309 -24.44 -20.43 -1.14
CA LYS A 309 -25.45 -20.83 -0.16
C LYS A 309 -26.78 -21.22 -0.79
N SER A 310 -27.14 -20.59 -1.90
CA SER A 310 -28.49 -20.70 -2.48
C SER A 310 -28.52 -21.36 -3.86
N ASP A 311 -27.36 -21.58 -4.49
CA ASP A 311 -27.19 -22.08 -5.86
C ASP A 311 -27.87 -21.20 -6.94
N LYS A 312 -28.40 -20.05 -6.53
CA LYS A 312 -28.99 -19.03 -7.40
C LYS A 312 -27.91 -18.09 -7.92
N PRO A 313 -28.16 -17.38 -9.03
CA PRO A 313 -27.29 -16.28 -9.45
C PRO A 313 -27.10 -15.30 -8.29
N ARG A 314 -25.83 -14.97 -8.01
CA ARG A 314 -25.47 -14.03 -6.96
C ARG A 314 -26.07 -12.65 -7.26
N VAL A 315 -26.54 -11.97 -6.23
CA VAL A 315 -27.13 -10.63 -6.36
C VAL A 315 -26.02 -9.57 -6.48
N ALA A 316 -26.21 -8.59 -7.38
CA ALA A 316 -25.29 -7.46 -7.53
C ALA A 316 -25.11 -6.70 -6.21
N GLY A 317 -23.86 -6.32 -5.88
CA GLY A 317 -23.54 -5.65 -4.61
C GLY A 317 -23.53 -6.53 -3.37
N SER A 318 -23.86 -7.83 -3.46
CA SER A 318 -23.67 -8.77 -2.34
C SER A 318 -22.19 -8.98 -2.02
N SER A 319 -21.88 -9.38 -0.78
CA SER A 319 -20.52 -9.70 -0.34
C SER A 319 -20.41 -11.19 -0.06
N LEU A 320 -19.24 -11.80 -0.31
CA LEU A 320 -18.98 -13.20 0.08
C LEU A 320 -18.40 -13.22 1.49
N SER A 321 -18.77 -14.23 2.28
CA SER A 321 -17.95 -14.63 3.42
C SER A 321 -16.59 -15.12 2.93
N PHE A 322 -15.61 -15.18 3.82
CA PHE A 322 -14.27 -15.62 3.47
C PHE A 322 -14.25 -17.03 2.86
N GLU A 323 -14.98 -17.98 3.47
CA GLU A 323 -15.09 -19.35 2.96
C GLU A 323 -15.70 -19.38 1.54
N ASN A 324 -16.76 -18.59 1.31
CA ASN A 324 -17.43 -18.50 0.02
C ASN A 324 -16.55 -17.83 -1.04
N LEU A 325 -15.73 -16.85 -0.63
CA LEU A 325 -14.71 -16.27 -1.50
C LEU A 325 -13.72 -17.35 -1.94
N LEU A 326 -13.13 -18.10 -1.02
CA LEU A 326 -12.21 -19.19 -1.35
C LEU A 326 -12.86 -20.23 -2.25
N TYR A 327 -14.07 -20.68 -1.92
CA TYR A 327 -14.84 -21.60 -2.75
C TYR A 327 -15.02 -21.06 -4.17
N SER A 328 -15.36 -19.77 -4.32
CA SER A 328 -15.55 -19.16 -5.65
C SER A 328 -14.28 -19.11 -6.51
N LEU A 329 -13.09 -19.24 -5.91
CA LEU A 329 -11.82 -19.30 -6.64
C LEU A 329 -11.51 -20.70 -7.17
N THR A 330 -12.24 -21.73 -6.72
CA THR A 330 -12.13 -23.11 -7.24
C THR A 330 -12.93 -23.33 -8.52
N LEU A 331 -13.97 -22.53 -8.70
CA LEU A 331 -14.90 -22.68 -9.82
C LEU A 331 -14.22 -22.24 -11.12
N PRO A 332 -14.38 -23.00 -12.22
CA PRO A 332 -13.89 -22.56 -13.51
C PRO A 332 -14.54 -21.22 -13.86
N SER A 333 -13.75 -20.24 -14.27
CA SER A 333 -14.28 -18.97 -14.74
C SER A 333 -15.16 -19.24 -15.95
N SER A 334 -16.49 -19.10 -15.82
CA SER A 334 -17.36 -19.16 -16.99
C SER A 334 -16.88 -18.10 -17.98
N PRO A 335 -16.58 -18.47 -19.24
CA PRO A 335 -16.13 -17.51 -20.23
C PRO A 335 -17.19 -16.41 -20.30
N LEU A 336 -16.74 -15.17 -20.08
CA LEU A 336 -17.55 -13.96 -20.16
C LEU A 336 -18.39 -14.07 -21.44
N GLY A 337 -19.73 -14.06 -21.29
CA GLY A 337 -20.66 -14.25 -22.39
C GLY A 337 -20.66 -13.10 -23.38
N THR A 338 -19.59 -12.95 -24.15
CA THR A 338 -19.59 -12.18 -25.39
C THR A 338 -20.09 -13.09 -26.51
N PRO A 339 -21.32 -12.88 -27.02
CA PRO A 339 -21.81 -13.57 -28.21
C PRO A 339 -21.23 -12.90 -29.44
N SER A 340 -19.93 -13.09 -29.74
CA SER A 340 -19.41 -12.67 -31.04
C SER A 340 -18.16 -13.44 -31.49
N SER A 341 -18.29 -14.00 -32.70
CA SER A 341 -17.23 -14.40 -33.64
C SER A 341 -16.15 -15.38 -33.15
N ALA A 342 -16.37 -16.67 -33.45
CA ALA A 342 -15.43 -17.65 -34.05
C ALA A 342 -13.93 -17.65 -33.69
N SER A 343 -13.51 -17.07 -32.56
CA SER A 343 -12.13 -17.14 -32.09
C SER A 343 -11.95 -18.40 -31.25
N ARG A 344 -10.87 -19.14 -31.55
CA ARG A 344 -10.46 -20.40 -30.91
C ARG A 344 -10.66 -20.31 -29.39
N GLN A 345 -11.52 -21.18 -28.85
CA GLN A 345 -11.72 -21.30 -27.41
C GLN A 345 -10.36 -21.52 -26.72
N PRO A 346 -10.02 -20.73 -25.68
CA PRO A 346 -8.90 -21.07 -24.81
C PRO A 346 -9.21 -22.45 -24.19
N SER A 347 -8.19 -23.32 -24.17
CA SER A 347 -8.31 -24.65 -23.59
C SER A 347 -8.88 -24.60 -22.17
N PRO A 348 -9.84 -25.48 -21.82
CA PRO A 348 -10.46 -25.47 -20.49
C PRO A 348 -9.37 -25.68 -19.44
N GLN A 349 -9.20 -24.71 -18.53
CA GLN A 349 -8.31 -24.88 -17.40
C GLN A 349 -8.91 -25.92 -16.45
N PRO A 350 -8.10 -26.84 -15.92
CA PRO A 350 -8.58 -27.80 -14.93
C PRO A 350 -9.09 -27.05 -13.68
N PRO A 351 -10.15 -27.56 -13.03
CA PRO A 351 -10.70 -26.94 -11.83
C PRO A 351 -9.62 -26.83 -10.75
N VAL A 352 -9.55 -25.66 -10.11
CA VAL A 352 -8.57 -25.39 -9.08
C VAL A 352 -9.04 -26.07 -7.79
N VAL A 353 -8.38 -27.15 -7.38
CA VAL A 353 -8.67 -27.79 -6.09
C VAL A 353 -7.92 -27.02 -5.01
N LEU A 354 -8.66 -26.28 -4.19
CA LEU A 354 -8.05 -25.66 -3.01
C LEU A 354 -7.69 -26.72 -1.97
N PRO A 355 -6.58 -26.51 -1.23
CA PRO A 355 -6.29 -27.32 -0.06
C PRO A 355 -7.49 -27.30 0.90
N LYS A 356 -7.78 -28.45 1.53
CA LYS A 356 -8.76 -28.54 2.64
C LYS A 356 -8.19 -27.83 3.87
N CYS A 357 -8.23 -26.50 3.82
CA CYS A 357 -7.76 -25.62 4.86
C CYS A 357 -8.79 -25.59 6.00
N THR A 358 -8.36 -25.70 7.25
CA THR A 358 -9.24 -25.50 8.40
C THR A 358 -9.40 -24.00 8.64
N LEU A 359 -10.57 -23.46 8.29
CA LEU A 359 -10.93 -22.05 8.51
C LEU A 359 -11.28 -21.81 9.99
N HIS A 360 -11.29 -20.54 10.42
CA HIS A 360 -11.36 -20.09 11.82
C HIS A 360 -10.08 -20.33 12.63
N ASN A 361 -8.97 -20.49 11.91
CA ASN A 361 -7.64 -20.47 12.50
C ASN A 361 -6.96 -19.22 11.95
N ALA A 362 -6.63 -18.27 12.82
CA ALA A 362 -6.19 -16.94 12.39
C ALA A 362 -4.99 -16.99 11.41
N GLY A 363 -4.08 -17.95 11.63
CA GLY A 363 -2.97 -18.20 10.72
C GLY A 363 -3.45 -18.62 9.34
N ASN A 364 -4.29 -19.66 9.27
CA ASN A 364 -4.82 -20.22 8.02
C ASN A 364 -5.58 -19.15 7.25
N ASP A 365 -6.39 -18.36 7.95
CA ASP A 365 -7.23 -17.33 7.35
C ASP A 365 -6.39 -16.17 6.81
N SER A 366 -5.38 -15.71 7.56
CA SER A 366 -4.41 -14.72 7.06
C SER A 366 -3.67 -15.18 5.80
N PHE A 367 -3.17 -16.42 5.82
CA PHE A 367 -2.45 -16.99 4.68
C PHE A 367 -3.34 -17.12 3.45
N MET A 368 -4.54 -17.68 3.63
CA MET A 368 -5.51 -17.86 2.56
C MET A 368 -6.09 -16.52 2.08
N CYS A 369 -6.13 -15.48 2.93
CA CYS A 369 -6.56 -14.13 2.58
C CYS A 369 -5.56 -13.47 1.64
N LEU A 370 -4.26 -13.55 1.94
CA LEU A 370 -3.22 -13.08 1.04
C LEU A 370 -3.22 -13.85 -0.28
N PHE A 371 -3.41 -15.17 -0.23
CA PHE A 371 -3.57 -15.99 -1.44
C PHE A 371 -4.80 -15.56 -2.25
N ALA A 372 -5.95 -15.32 -1.62
CA ALA A 372 -7.17 -14.89 -2.29
C ALA A 372 -6.96 -13.55 -3.00
N LEU A 373 -6.35 -12.56 -2.33
CA LEU A 373 -5.98 -11.29 -2.96
C LEU A 373 -5.10 -11.52 -4.19
N GLN A 374 -4.04 -12.33 -4.06
CA GLN A 374 -3.15 -12.63 -5.16
C GLN A 374 -3.88 -13.34 -6.32
N LYS A 375 -4.77 -14.29 -6.02
CA LYS A 375 -5.54 -15.02 -7.04
C LYS A 375 -6.52 -14.11 -7.78
N LEU A 376 -7.14 -13.13 -7.10
CA LEU A 376 -7.99 -12.11 -7.71
C LEU A 376 -7.20 -11.19 -8.65
N LEU A 377 -5.95 -10.88 -8.32
CA LEU A 377 -5.07 -10.02 -9.13
C LEU A 377 -4.35 -10.76 -10.25
N VAL A 378 -3.98 -12.01 -9.98
CA VAL A 378 -3.20 -12.89 -10.85
C VAL A 378 -3.89 -14.26 -10.89
N PRO A 379 -4.84 -14.49 -11.81
CA PRO A 379 -5.62 -15.73 -11.88
C PRO A 379 -4.77 -17.00 -12.01
N LYS A 380 -3.56 -16.90 -12.58
CA LYS A 380 -2.60 -17.99 -12.75
C LYS A 380 -1.79 -18.33 -11.48
N THR A 381 -2.08 -17.70 -10.34
CA THR A 381 -1.39 -17.98 -9.08
C THR A 381 -1.45 -19.46 -8.71
N ALA A 382 -0.30 -20.03 -8.37
CA ALA A 382 -0.18 -21.40 -7.89
C ALA A 382 -0.99 -21.59 -6.61
N THR A 383 -1.75 -22.67 -6.55
CA THR A 383 -2.52 -23.02 -5.36
C THR A 383 -1.58 -23.51 -4.27
N PRO A 384 -1.71 -23.02 -3.03
CA PRO A 384 -0.87 -23.48 -1.94
C PRO A 384 -1.11 -24.95 -1.61
N THR A 385 -0.06 -25.61 -1.14
CA THR A 385 -0.10 -27.03 -0.76
C THR A 385 -0.09 -27.15 0.76
N ILE A 386 -1.01 -27.97 1.30
CA ILE A 386 -0.94 -28.35 2.72
C ILE A 386 0.09 -29.47 2.82
N ALA A 387 1.18 -29.19 3.53
CA ALA A 387 2.10 -30.23 3.93
C ALA A 387 1.32 -31.23 4.79
N LYS A 388 1.17 -32.47 4.30
CA LYS A 388 0.68 -33.57 5.14
C LYS A 388 1.73 -33.75 6.24
N LYS A 389 1.48 -33.22 7.43
CA LYS A 389 2.28 -33.57 8.62
C LYS A 389 2.16 -35.08 8.75
N THR A 390 3.19 -35.80 8.30
CA THR A 390 3.36 -37.21 8.62
C THR A 390 3.40 -37.24 10.12
N ARG A 391 2.28 -37.62 10.77
CA ARG A 391 2.26 -37.83 12.21
C ARG A 391 3.51 -38.67 12.50
N PRO A 392 4.42 -38.23 13.38
CA PRO A 392 5.46 -39.11 13.83
C PRO A 392 4.73 -40.31 14.40
N THR A 393 4.70 -41.40 13.65
CA THR A 393 4.36 -42.71 14.17
C THR A 393 5.31 -42.84 15.34
N LEU A 394 4.78 -42.70 16.55
CA LEU A 394 5.46 -43.14 17.75
C LEU A 394 5.82 -44.58 17.45
N ALA A 395 7.04 -44.79 16.94
CA ALA A 395 7.63 -46.10 16.88
C ALA A 395 7.60 -46.53 18.34
N ALA A 396 6.68 -47.44 18.63
CA ALA A 396 6.60 -48.09 19.91
C ALA A 396 7.97 -48.72 20.12
N ASN A 397 8.85 -48.00 20.82
CA ASN A 397 10.01 -48.58 21.44
C ASN A 397 9.44 -49.64 22.37
N LYS A 398 9.42 -50.88 21.88
CA LYS A 398 9.39 -52.07 22.70
C LYS A 398 10.62 -51.97 23.59
N PHE A 399 10.44 -51.32 24.74
CA PHE A 399 11.36 -51.43 25.85
C PHE A 399 11.35 -52.91 26.26
N ASN A 400 12.41 -53.61 25.87
CA ASN A 400 12.81 -54.82 26.55
C ASN A 400 13.11 -54.45 28.00
N SER A 401 12.31 -55.00 28.91
CA SER A 401 12.55 -55.01 30.34
C SER A 401 13.88 -55.71 30.66
N ALA A 402 14.81 -54.98 31.28
CA ALA A 402 15.94 -55.54 32.00
C ALA A 402 15.87 -55.06 33.47
N PRO A 403 16.29 -55.89 34.44
CA PRO A 403 15.95 -55.71 35.85
C PRO A 403 16.80 -54.66 36.57
N LEU A 404 16.18 -54.10 37.61
CA LEU A 404 16.67 -53.14 38.59
C LEU A 404 17.98 -53.58 39.27
N LEU A 405 18.92 -52.63 39.41
CA LEU A 405 19.93 -52.64 40.48
C LEU A 405 19.98 -51.25 41.14
N SER A 406 19.76 -51.31 42.45
CA SER A 406 19.70 -50.26 43.46
C SER A 406 21.00 -49.48 43.65
N THR A 407 20.91 -48.16 43.86
CA THR A 407 21.89 -47.41 44.68
C THR A 407 21.24 -46.15 45.32
N PRO A 408 21.78 -45.64 46.44
CA PRO A 408 21.03 -44.92 47.47
C PRO A 408 21.14 -43.39 47.42
N MET A 409 20.24 -42.77 48.18
CA MET A 409 20.08 -41.33 48.42
C MET A 409 21.18 -40.68 49.28
N MET A 410 21.50 -39.43 48.95
CA MET A 410 21.98 -38.34 49.81
C MET A 410 21.21 -37.09 49.34
N GLY A 411 20.44 -36.32 50.11
CA GLY A 411 20.55 -35.99 51.53
C GLY A 411 21.22 -34.63 51.69
N PHE A 412 20.57 -33.52 51.29
CA PHE A 412 21.04 -32.17 51.63
C PHE A 412 19.89 -31.25 52.06
N ASN A 413 19.95 -30.92 53.35
CA ASN A 413 19.19 -29.90 54.07
C ASN A 413 19.92 -28.56 53.93
N GLY A 414 19.19 -27.43 53.91
CA GLY A 414 19.86 -26.12 53.99
C GLY A 414 18.98 -24.89 53.87
N ALA A 415 18.35 -24.52 54.99
CA ALA A 415 18.18 -23.16 55.52
C ALA A 415 17.60 -22.02 54.64
N SER A 416 16.47 -21.48 55.13
CA SER A 416 15.94 -20.13 54.89
C SER A 416 16.89 -19.02 55.43
N PRO A 417 16.67 -17.70 55.17
CA PRO A 417 15.63 -16.99 55.93
C PRO A 417 14.97 -15.73 55.28
N THR A 418 13.72 -15.52 55.73
CA THR A 418 13.04 -14.27 56.15
C THR A 418 13.05 -12.98 55.32
N ILE A 419 11.80 -12.54 55.09
CA ILE A 419 11.31 -11.22 54.71
C ILE A 419 11.40 -10.24 55.89
N HIS A 420 11.78 -8.99 55.63
CA HIS A 420 11.52 -7.85 56.52
C HIS A 420 10.78 -6.74 55.77
N TYR A 421 9.79 -6.19 56.46
CA TYR A 421 8.82 -5.17 56.06
C TYR A 421 8.98 -3.97 57.01
N THR A 422 9.00 -2.74 56.49
CA THR A 422 8.73 -1.40 57.11
C THR A 422 9.27 -0.37 56.09
N GLY A 423 8.58 0.65 55.56
CA GLY A 423 7.51 1.50 56.06
C GLY A 423 8.11 2.85 56.50
N PHE A 424 7.95 3.94 55.72
CA PHE A 424 7.75 5.34 56.19
C PHE A 424 7.61 6.34 55.03
N THR A 425 6.94 7.44 55.34
CA THR A 425 6.30 8.48 54.50
C THR A 425 7.11 9.77 54.33
N ALA A 426 6.94 10.38 53.15
CA ALA A 426 6.73 11.81 52.85
C ALA A 426 7.86 12.88 52.92
N ILE A 427 7.69 13.81 51.96
CA ILE A 427 8.11 15.23 51.86
C ILE A 427 9.26 15.56 50.88
N ALA A 428 8.97 16.62 50.12
CA ALA A 428 9.52 17.15 48.89
C ALA A 428 10.97 17.63 48.93
N THR A 429 11.62 17.66 47.76
CA THR A 429 12.26 18.84 47.11
C THR A 429 13.10 18.39 45.90
N MET A 430 13.06 19.16 44.81
CA MET A 430 13.99 19.12 43.66
C MET A 430 15.01 20.28 43.79
N PRO A 431 16.03 20.47 42.91
CA PRO A 431 16.89 19.61 42.05
C PRO A 431 18.40 19.85 42.44
N PRO A 432 19.50 19.57 41.67
CA PRO A 432 19.64 19.23 40.24
C PRO A 432 20.65 18.14 39.83
N SER A 433 20.67 17.93 38.51
CA SER A 433 21.54 17.12 37.64
C SER A 433 22.85 16.57 38.21
N VAL A 434 23.00 15.24 38.15
CA VAL A 434 24.29 14.55 38.16
C VAL A 434 24.29 13.45 37.09
N SER A 435 25.34 13.48 36.27
CA SER A 435 25.72 12.50 35.27
C SER A 435 25.87 11.08 35.83
N MET A 436 25.24 10.10 35.16
CA MET A 436 25.35 8.68 35.51
C MET A 436 26.60 8.04 34.88
N PRO A 437 27.34 7.19 35.61
CA PRO A 437 28.37 6.31 35.05
C PRO A 437 27.73 5.09 34.36
N SER A 438 28.31 4.70 33.24
CA SER A 438 28.00 3.46 32.52
C SER A 438 28.36 2.23 33.35
N MET A 439 27.38 1.37 33.63
CA MET A 439 27.58 0.01 34.16
C MET A 439 27.23 -1.03 33.07
N PRO A 440 27.90 -2.19 33.06
CA PRO A 440 27.90 -3.12 31.93
C PRO A 440 26.59 -3.92 31.85
N ARG A 441 26.01 -3.99 30.66
CA ARG A 441 24.86 -4.86 30.38
C ARG A 441 25.31 -6.32 30.32
N SER A 442 24.75 -7.11 31.22
CA SER A 442 24.70 -8.56 31.17
C SER A 442 24.11 -9.04 29.83
N SER A 443 24.87 -9.88 29.15
CA SER A 443 24.52 -10.55 27.91
C SER A 443 23.50 -11.66 28.15
N SER A 444 22.32 -11.56 27.52
CA SER A 444 21.51 -12.72 27.18
C SER A 444 21.32 -12.71 25.67
N ALA A 445 22.14 -13.51 24.99
CA ALA A 445 22.13 -13.70 23.55
C ALA A 445 20.89 -14.51 23.14
N TYR A 446 20.04 -13.92 22.31
CA TYR A 446 19.30 -14.64 21.28
C TYR A 446 19.48 -13.83 19.99
N ASP A 447 20.31 -14.38 19.11
CA ASP A 447 20.76 -13.78 17.87
C ASP A 447 19.74 -14.08 16.76
N LEU A 448 19.08 -13.04 16.24
CA LEU A 448 18.14 -13.12 15.12
C LEU A 448 18.87 -13.19 13.75
N ALA A 449 20.20 -13.29 13.74
CA ALA A 449 21.00 -13.38 12.53
C ALA A 449 20.80 -14.68 11.75
N ASP A 450 20.38 -15.78 12.38
CA ASP A 450 20.14 -17.06 11.67
C ASP A 450 18.89 -17.04 10.76
N GLU A 451 18.06 -15.98 10.83
CA GLU A 451 16.92 -15.77 9.92
C GLU A 451 17.25 -14.81 8.75
N PHE A 452 18.50 -14.31 8.69
CA PHE A 452 19.03 -13.50 7.59
C PHE A 452 20.07 -14.30 6.79
N GLY A 453 19.58 -15.16 5.88
CA GLY A 453 20.26 -15.59 4.66
C GLY A 453 21.70 -16.11 4.77
N GLN A 454 21.88 -17.42 4.63
CA GLN A 454 23.15 -17.96 4.14
C GLN A 454 23.38 -17.50 2.69
N ILE A 455 24.08 -16.37 2.54
CA ILE A 455 24.71 -15.95 1.31
C ILE A 455 25.96 -16.82 1.13
N GLN A 456 25.83 -17.96 0.44
CA GLN A 456 26.99 -18.58 -0.19
C GLN A 456 27.33 -17.79 -1.46
N LEU A 457 28.26 -16.85 -1.34
CA LEU A 457 29.01 -16.33 -2.49
C LEU A 457 29.99 -17.42 -2.93
N SER A 458 29.58 -18.23 -3.90
CA SER A 458 30.51 -19.09 -4.64
C SER A 458 31.38 -18.19 -5.53
N THR A 459 32.60 -17.93 -5.06
CA THR A 459 33.68 -17.43 -5.91
C THR A 459 34.08 -18.52 -6.92
N SER A 460 33.48 -18.48 -8.10
CA SER A 460 33.96 -19.24 -9.26
C SER A 460 35.27 -18.66 -9.77
N ARG A 461 36.36 -19.39 -9.51
CA ARG A 461 37.64 -19.28 -10.21
C ARG A 461 37.42 -19.58 -11.69
N GLY A 462 38.00 -18.74 -12.55
CA GLY A 462 37.78 -18.75 -13.98
C GLY A 462 38.34 -19.98 -14.71
N ASN A 463 37.82 -20.16 -15.93
CA ASN A 463 38.65 -20.65 -17.01
C ASN A 463 38.28 -19.94 -18.32
N ASN A 464 39.31 -19.72 -19.11
CA ASN A 464 39.45 -18.78 -20.20
C ASN A 464 39.11 -19.46 -21.54
N SER A 465 38.29 -18.85 -22.41
CA SER A 465 38.44 -18.95 -23.88
C SER A 465 37.43 -18.10 -24.66
N GLY A 466 37.93 -17.04 -25.29
CA GLY A 466 37.70 -16.71 -26.71
C GLY A 466 36.34 -16.16 -27.15
N GLY A 467 36.32 -14.94 -27.70
CA GLY A 467 35.21 -14.48 -28.53
C GLY A 467 35.08 -12.97 -28.66
N VAL A 468 35.95 -12.38 -29.49
CA VAL A 468 35.91 -10.98 -29.93
C VAL A 468 34.60 -10.66 -30.66
N GLN A 469 33.91 -9.58 -30.29
CA GLN A 469 33.25 -8.65 -31.23
C GLN A 469 32.79 -7.37 -30.50
N ASN A 470 33.53 -6.27 -30.75
CA ASN A 470 33.18 -4.90 -30.39
C ASN A 470 32.19 -4.33 -31.41
N LEU A 471 31.12 -3.69 -30.94
CA LEU A 471 30.32 -2.76 -31.73
C LEU A 471 30.28 -1.40 -31.03
N THR A 472 31.13 -0.49 -31.53
CA THR A 472 31.19 0.93 -31.21
C THR A 472 30.13 1.73 -31.98
N ALA A 473 29.61 2.77 -31.32
CA ALA A 473 28.66 3.73 -31.85
C ALA A 473 29.25 4.63 -32.97
N PRO A 474 28.42 5.20 -33.88
CA PRO A 474 28.91 6.08 -34.93
C PRO A 474 29.02 7.53 -34.45
N THR A 475 30.22 8.09 -34.64
CA THR A 475 30.54 9.52 -34.61
C THR A 475 30.11 10.21 -35.90
N ARG A 476 29.51 11.39 -35.77
CA ARG A 476 29.08 12.28 -36.86
C ARG A 476 30.27 13.15 -37.34
N PRO A 477 30.49 13.36 -38.65
CA PRO A 477 31.59 14.17 -39.14
C PRO A 477 31.23 15.66 -39.09
N GLY A 478 32.23 16.48 -38.72
CA GLY A 478 32.16 17.93 -38.78
C GLY A 478 32.45 18.45 -40.18
N ASP A 479 32.03 19.69 -40.41
CA ASP A 479 32.53 20.51 -41.51
C ASP A 479 32.92 21.89 -40.99
N ARG A 480 34.04 22.39 -41.51
CA ARG A 480 34.77 23.60 -41.11
C ARG A 480 34.46 24.76 -42.05
N THR A 481 34.82 25.95 -41.56
CA THR A 481 35.14 27.25 -42.22
C THR A 481 34.12 28.34 -41.95
N SER A 482 34.44 29.64 -41.88
CA SER A 482 35.51 30.44 -41.24
C SER A 482 35.20 31.90 -41.59
N ARG A 483 35.58 32.87 -40.74
CA ARG A 483 35.60 34.35 -40.94
C ARG A 483 34.21 35.02 -40.90
N HIS A 484 33.98 36.22 -40.35
CA HIS A 484 34.86 37.35 -40.03
C HIS A 484 34.27 38.12 -38.83
N SER A 485 35.13 38.54 -37.92
CA SER A 485 34.83 39.48 -36.82
C SER A 485 34.96 40.93 -37.30
N SER A 486 33.95 41.76 -37.04
CA SER A 486 34.12 43.22 -36.92
C SER A 486 33.35 43.76 -35.72
N ASN A 487 34.08 44.50 -34.90
CA ASN A 487 33.65 45.33 -33.78
C ASN A 487 32.65 46.40 -34.22
N VAL A 488 31.63 46.67 -33.39
CA VAL A 488 31.11 48.03 -33.18
C VAL A 488 30.76 48.21 -31.70
N SER A 489 31.53 49.07 -31.06
CA SER A 489 31.37 49.59 -29.70
C SER A 489 30.28 50.65 -29.65
N ALA A 490 29.46 50.57 -28.60
CA ALA A 490 28.39 51.51 -28.27
C ALA A 490 28.93 52.87 -27.80
N ALA A 491 28.34 53.95 -28.33
CA ALA A 491 28.53 55.32 -27.89
C ALA A 491 27.47 55.70 -26.85
N LYS A 492 27.92 56.32 -25.76
CA LYS A 492 27.14 57.05 -24.76
C LYS A 492 26.93 58.51 -25.22
N GLY A 493 25.72 59.02 -25.05
CA GLY A 493 25.35 60.44 -24.87
C GLY A 493 23.92 60.43 -24.27
N LYS A 494 23.58 60.99 -23.11
CA LYS A 494 23.71 62.37 -22.59
C LYS A 494 23.24 63.42 -23.58
N GLU A 495 21.93 63.72 -23.53
CA GLU A 495 21.36 64.92 -22.92
C GLU A 495 19.99 64.60 -22.32
#